data_AF-A0AAD6Q9R4-F1
#
_entry.id   AF-A0AAD6Q9R4-F1
#
_cell.length_a   1.000
_cell.length_b   1.000
_cell.length_c   1.000
_cell.angle_alpha   90.00
_cell.angle_beta   90.00
_cell.angle_gamma   90.00
#
_symmetry.space_group_name_H-M   'P 1'
#
loop_
_entity.id
_entity.type
_entity.pdbx_description
1 polymer ?
#
loop_
_entity_poly.entity_id
_entity_poly.type
_entity_poly.pdbx_seq_one_letter_code
_entity_poly.pdbx_strand_id
1 'polypeptide(L)'
;MALLAYNRGLKLSSPGYPVVGVGFTGSLASSRPKFGDHRFYLSTRTSDRLSVSTVTLSKGLRTREQEDTVSSHLLLKAIANACKVQAASVSHLTESDLSDEHETHFSEDQELEQLVDGKICFKVYPFSSETCTSTAERKIILSGSFNPLHDGHIKLLEVATSFCGSGYPCFEISAVNADKPPLSVSQIKDRIKQFEKAGKTVIISNQPYFYKKAELFPGSAFVIGADTVARLINCA
;
A
#
# COMPACT_ATOMS: atom_id res chain seq x y z
N MET A 1 9.67 -9.67 -3.19
CA MET A 1 9.99 -8.95 -1.93
C MET A 1 9.28 -7.60 -1.84
N ALA A 2 9.39 -6.72 -2.84
CA ALA A 2 8.78 -5.38 -2.81
C ALA A 2 7.27 -5.37 -2.52
N LEU A 3 6.48 -6.31 -3.07
CA LEU A 3 5.04 -6.40 -2.78
C LEU A 3 4.72 -6.68 -1.29
N LEU A 4 5.48 -7.58 -0.65
CA LEU A 4 5.30 -7.86 0.78
C LEU A 4 5.69 -6.66 1.63
N ALA A 5 6.79 -5.98 1.27
CA ALA A 5 7.21 -4.74 1.91
C ALA A 5 6.15 -3.64 1.75
N TYR A 6 5.53 -3.53 0.56
CA TYR A 6 4.45 -2.59 0.28
C TYR A 6 3.22 -2.87 1.17
N ASN A 7 2.75 -4.12 1.23
CA ASN A 7 1.64 -4.50 2.10
C ASN A 7 1.93 -4.25 3.58
N ARG A 8 3.16 -4.50 4.04
CA ARG A 8 3.57 -4.18 5.42
C ARG A 8 3.59 -2.67 5.64
N GLY A 9 4.12 -1.91 4.67
CA GLY A 9 4.16 -0.45 4.70
C GLY A 9 2.77 0.15 4.80
N LEU A 10 1.79 -0.36 4.05
CA LEU A 10 0.39 0.07 4.14
C LEU A 10 -0.18 -0.07 5.56
N LYS A 11 0.10 -1.17 6.25
CA LYS A 11 -0.37 -1.38 7.64
C LYS A 11 0.26 -0.40 8.64
N LEU A 12 1.50 -0.01 8.40
CA LEU A 12 2.28 0.85 9.29
C LEU A 12 2.16 2.34 8.93
N SER A 13 1.65 2.67 7.76
CA SER A 13 1.59 4.06 7.30
C SER A 13 0.49 4.84 8.02
N SER A 14 0.81 6.10 8.29
CA SER A 14 -0.18 7.07 8.70
C SER A 14 -1.21 7.28 7.59
N PRO A 15 -2.49 7.54 7.93
CA PRO A 15 -3.52 7.78 6.94
C PRO A 15 -3.13 8.91 5.98
N GLY A 16 -3.38 8.73 4.67
CA GLY A 16 -3.09 9.74 3.65
C GLY A 16 -1.64 9.80 3.16
N TYR A 17 -0.71 9.02 3.72
CA TYR A 17 0.68 8.99 3.26
C TYR A 17 0.90 7.92 2.18
N PRO A 18 1.64 8.24 1.10
CA PRO A 18 2.02 7.26 0.09
C PRO A 18 3.00 6.23 0.67
N VAL A 19 2.98 5.02 0.12
CA VAL A 19 3.83 3.91 0.56
C VAL A 19 4.62 3.38 -0.63
N VAL A 20 5.90 3.10 -0.40
CA VAL A 20 6.77 2.39 -1.34
C VAL A 20 7.29 1.13 -0.65
N GLY A 21 7.06 -0.02 -1.26
CA GLY A 21 7.70 -1.27 -0.88
C GLY A 21 9.00 -1.45 -1.65
N VAL A 22 10.09 -1.74 -0.95
CA VAL A 22 11.41 -1.92 -1.56
C VAL A 22 11.91 -3.33 -1.29
N GLY A 23 12.50 -3.97 -2.28
CA GLY A 23 13.18 -5.25 -2.15
C GLY A 23 14.55 -5.19 -2.82
N PHE A 24 15.57 -5.67 -2.13
CA PHE A 24 16.93 -5.76 -2.64
C PHE A 24 17.51 -7.12 -2.25
N THR A 25 18.14 -7.79 -3.20
CA THR A 25 18.87 -9.03 -2.95
C THR A 25 20.02 -9.14 -3.94
N GLY A 26 21.17 -9.65 -3.53
CA GLY A 26 22.30 -9.76 -4.43
C GLY A 26 23.50 -10.43 -3.81
N SER A 27 24.44 -10.76 -4.69
CA SER A 27 25.75 -11.26 -4.33
C SER A 27 26.78 -10.28 -4.87
N LEU A 28 27.44 -9.55 -3.96
CA LEU A 28 28.55 -8.66 -4.27
C LEU A 28 29.89 -9.34 -3.96
N ALA A 29 31.00 -8.66 -4.27
CA ALA A 29 32.35 -9.08 -3.93
C ALA A 29 32.50 -9.42 -2.45
N SER A 30 33.34 -10.41 -2.16
CA SER A 30 33.67 -10.85 -0.81
C SER A 30 35.17 -11.12 -0.69
N SER A 31 35.65 -11.26 0.55
CA SER A 31 37.06 -11.57 0.83
C SER A 31 37.54 -12.86 0.14
N ARG A 32 36.66 -13.87 0.06
CA ARG A 32 36.88 -15.06 -0.79
C ARG A 32 36.25 -14.81 -2.17
N PRO A 33 36.98 -15.09 -3.27
CA PRO A 33 36.42 -14.99 -4.62
C PRO A 33 35.20 -15.89 -4.78
N LYS A 34 34.15 -15.37 -5.42
CA LYS A 34 32.95 -16.13 -5.74
C LYS A 34 33.00 -16.60 -7.20
N PHE A 35 32.57 -17.84 -7.43
CA PHE A 35 32.44 -18.39 -8.78
C PHE A 35 31.31 -17.71 -9.56
N GLY A 36 30.16 -17.44 -8.92
CA GLY A 36 29.01 -16.76 -9.54
C GLY A 36 29.22 -15.25 -9.74
N ASP A 37 28.42 -14.65 -10.61
CA ASP A 37 28.47 -13.22 -10.94
C ASP A 37 28.27 -12.31 -9.73
N HIS A 38 28.85 -11.10 -9.81
CA HIS A 38 28.51 -10.04 -8.87
C HIS A 38 27.22 -9.39 -9.34
N ARG A 39 26.07 -9.93 -8.92
CA ARG A 39 24.76 -9.55 -9.43
C ARG A 39 23.80 -9.23 -8.29
N PHE A 40 23.03 -8.17 -8.47
CA PHE A 40 21.95 -7.83 -7.55
C PHE A 40 20.67 -7.50 -8.31
N TYR A 41 19.57 -7.66 -7.59
CA TYR A 41 18.20 -7.43 -8.01
C TYR A 41 17.60 -6.42 -7.06
N LEU A 42 17.03 -5.36 -7.64
CA LEU A 42 16.27 -4.35 -6.92
C LEU A 42 14.84 -4.37 -7.43
N SER A 43 13.90 -4.08 -6.55
CA SER A 43 12.49 -3.97 -6.90
C SER A 43 11.81 -2.92 -6.05
N THR A 44 10.94 -2.13 -6.66
CA THR A 44 10.11 -1.14 -5.96
C THR A 44 8.64 -1.33 -6.34
N ARG A 45 7.74 -1.24 -5.36
CA ARG A 45 6.29 -1.38 -5.52
C ARG A 45 5.59 -0.15 -4.94
N THR A 46 4.81 0.54 -5.76
CA THR A 46 3.79 1.53 -5.35
C THR A 46 2.39 0.94 -5.58
N SER A 47 1.32 1.72 -5.45
CA SER A 47 -0.02 1.25 -5.85
C SER A 47 -0.07 0.96 -7.36
N ASP A 48 0.38 1.93 -8.14
CA ASP A 48 0.26 2.01 -9.60
C ASP A 48 1.43 1.38 -10.36
N ARG A 49 2.52 0.98 -9.67
CA ARG A 49 3.74 0.57 -10.36
C ARG A 49 4.52 -0.54 -9.67
N LEU A 50 5.19 -1.35 -10.47
CA LEU A 50 6.24 -2.28 -10.07
C LEU A 50 7.43 -2.06 -10.98
N SER A 51 8.58 -1.71 -10.41
CA SER A 51 9.86 -1.67 -11.12
C SER A 51 10.76 -2.77 -10.58
N VAL A 52 11.47 -3.45 -11.46
CA VAL A 52 12.47 -4.47 -11.15
C VAL A 52 13.70 -4.19 -12.00
N SER A 53 14.86 -4.07 -11.37
CA SER A 53 16.14 -3.97 -12.09
C SER A 53 17.08 -5.08 -11.68
N THR A 54 17.76 -5.65 -12.67
CA THR A 54 18.83 -6.62 -12.49
C THR A 54 20.13 -5.99 -12.95
N VAL A 55 21.13 -5.96 -12.08
CA VAL A 55 22.43 -5.36 -12.39
C VAL A 55 23.52 -6.39 -12.14
N THR A 56 24.36 -6.62 -13.16
CA THR A 56 25.56 -7.45 -13.07
C THR A 56 26.79 -6.56 -13.15
N LEU A 57 27.55 -6.52 -12.06
CA LEU A 57 28.80 -5.79 -11.94
C LEU A 57 29.95 -6.63 -12.50
N SER A 58 30.85 -5.95 -13.20
CA SER A 58 32.08 -6.55 -13.72
C SER A 58 33.04 -6.95 -12.59
N LYS A 59 33.44 -8.22 -12.54
CA LYS A 59 34.34 -8.73 -11.50
C LYS A 59 35.74 -8.10 -11.61
N GLY A 60 36.35 -7.83 -10.46
CA GLY A 60 37.74 -7.37 -10.37
C GLY A 60 37.95 -5.87 -10.63
N LEU A 61 36.92 -5.13 -11.04
CA LEU A 61 37.00 -3.67 -11.24
C LEU A 61 36.80 -2.87 -9.95
N ARG A 62 36.16 -3.46 -8.94
CA ARG A 62 35.76 -2.78 -7.71
C ARG A 62 36.08 -3.62 -6.48
N THR A 63 36.39 -2.95 -5.37
CA THR A 63 36.43 -3.59 -4.04
C THR A 63 35.01 -3.91 -3.58
N ARG A 64 34.89 -4.73 -2.53
CA ARG A 64 33.60 -5.00 -1.87
C ARG A 64 32.88 -3.71 -1.46
N GLU A 65 33.57 -2.75 -0.85
CA GLU A 65 32.96 -1.49 -0.41
C GLU A 65 32.49 -0.64 -1.59
N GLN A 66 33.24 -0.66 -2.69
CA GLN A 66 32.87 0.06 -3.91
C GLN A 66 31.63 -0.56 -4.57
N GLU A 67 31.53 -1.90 -4.63
CA GLU A 67 30.31 -2.55 -5.13
C GLU A 67 29.10 -2.28 -4.23
N ASP A 68 29.28 -2.28 -2.92
CA ASP A 68 28.24 -1.93 -1.95
C ASP A 68 27.75 -0.49 -2.15
N THR A 69 28.68 0.44 -2.33
CA THR A 69 28.40 1.86 -2.63
C THR A 69 27.60 2.02 -3.92
N VAL A 70 28.04 1.37 -5.02
CA VAL A 70 27.33 1.42 -6.31
C VAL A 70 25.92 0.86 -6.18
N SER A 71 25.77 -0.29 -5.53
CA SER A 71 24.47 -0.92 -5.34
C SER A 71 23.52 -0.09 -4.46
N SER A 72 24.06 0.59 -3.44
CA SER A 72 23.32 1.51 -2.58
C SER A 72 22.85 2.75 -3.33
N HIS A 73 23.69 3.34 -4.19
CA HIS A 73 23.29 4.47 -5.02
C HIS A 73 22.17 4.09 -6.01
N LEU A 74 22.26 2.91 -6.62
CA LEU A 74 21.22 2.43 -7.54
C LEU A 74 19.91 2.12 -6.80
N LEU A 75 19.99 1.60 -5.58
CA LEU A 75 18.82 1.43 -4.71
C LEU A 75 18.16 2.77 -4.39
N LEU A 76 18.95 3.79 -4.01
CA LEU A 76 18.42 5.14 -3.73
C LEU A 76 17.81 5.79 -4.98
N LYS A 77 18.42 5.61 -6.15
CA LYS A 77 17.86 6.05 -7.44
C LYS A 77 16.51 5.39 -7.71
N ALA A 78 16.40 4.07 -7.51
CA ALA A 78 15.15 3.36 -7.69
C ALA A 78 14.05 3.85 -6.73
N ILE A 79 14.40 4.11 -5.46
CA ILE A 79 13.47 4.72 -4.49
C ILE A 79 13.04 6.11 -4.92
N ALA A 80 13.97 6.97 -5.35
CA ALA A 80 13.65 8.32 -5.82
C ALA A 80 12.70 8.29 -7.03
N ASN A 81 12.96 7.42 -8.01
CA ASN A 81 12.09 7.19 -9.15
C ASN A 81 10.70 6.70 -8.72
N ALA A 82 10.66 5.76 -7.75
CA ALA A 82 9.41 5.26 -7.16
C ALA A 82 8.59 6.40 -6.53
N CYS A 83 9.26 7.33 -5.86
CA CYS A 83 8.69 8.53 -5.23
C CYS A 83 8.43 9.70 -6.21
N LYS A 84 8.72 9.54 -7.51
CA LYS A 84 8.63 10.62 -8.52
C LYS A 84 9.50 11.84 -8.18
N VAL A 85 10.58 11.63 -7.44
CA VAL A 85 11.59 12.65 -7.13
C VAL A 85 12.66 12.60 -8.20
N GLN A 86 12.98 13.77 -8.79
CA GLN A 86 14.02 13.86 -9.80
C GLN A 86 15.39 13.69 -9.14
N ALA A 87 15.94 12.47 -9.20
CA ALA A 87 17.30 12.20 -8.76
C ALA A 87 18.30 12.65 -9.82
N ALA A 88 19.39 13.29 -9.39
CA ALA A 88 20.51 13.58 -10.27
C ALA A 88 21.04 12.25 -10.87
N SER A 89 21.20 12.21 -12.18
CA SER A 89 21.70 11.04 -12.89
C SER A 89 23.20 10.88 -12.63
N VAL A 90 23.56 10.19 -11.55
CA VAL A 90 24.95 9.78 -11.35
C VAL A 90 25.07 8.35 -11.86
N SER A 91 25.60 8.19 -13.08
CA SER A 91 25.91 6.88 -13.64
C SER A 91 27.19 6.35 -12.98
N HIS A 92 27.02 5.60 -11.89
CA HIS A 92 28.12 4.88 -11.24
C HIS A 92 28.45 3.52 -11.88
N LEU A 93 27.69 3.14 -12.91
CA LEU A 93 27.90 1.95 -13.71
C LEU A 93 28.94 2.22 -14.81
N THR A 94 29.81 1.25 -15.06
CA THR A 94 30.72 1.28 -16.21
C THR A 94 30.02 0.71 -17.45
N GLU A 95 30.53 0.98 -18.65
CA GLU A 95 29.99 0.42 -19.91
C GLU A 95 29.98 -1.12 -19.93
N SER A 96 30.81 -1.75 -19.10
CA SER A 96 30.89 -3.20 -18.94
C SER A 96 29.85 -3.79 -17.98
N ASP A 97 29.19 -2.96 -17.17
CA ASP A 97 28.14 -3.42 -16.27
C ASP A 97 26.84 -3.63 -17.04
N LEU A 98 26.18 -4.78 -16.85
CA LEU A 98 24.92 -5.09 -17.52
C LEU A 98 23.77 -4.70 -16.60
N SER A 99 22.84 -3.88 -17.11
CA SER A 99 21.62 -3.49 -16.41
C SER A 99 20.40 -3.82 -17.26
N ASP A 100 19.45 -4.56 -16.70
CA ASP A 100 18.14 -4.83 -17.27
C ASP A 100 17.07 -4.26 -16.34
N GLU A 101 16.23 -3.35 -16.84
CA GLU A 101 15.18 -2.68 -16.09
C GLU A 101 13.82 -3.00 -16.70
N HIS A 102 12.92 -3.52 -15.88
CA HIS A 102 11.54 -3.80 -16.26
C HIS A 102 10.59 -3.02 -15.38
N GLU A 103 9.71 -2.23 -15.99
CA GLU A 103 8.68 -1.48 -15.29
C GLU A 103 7.29 -1.90 -15.75
N THR A 104 6.40 -2.12 -14.80
CA THR A 104 5.00 -2.47 -15.03
C THR A 104 4.13 -1.41 -14.38
N HIS A 105 3.25 -0.82 -15.17
CA HIS A 105 2.23 0.12 -14.71
C HIS A 105 0.90 -0.61 -14.58
N PHE A 106 0.14 -0.26 -13.54
CA PHE A 106 -1.17 -0.83 -13.27
C PHE A 106 -2.23 0.25 -13.47
N SER A 107 -3.27 -0.07 -14.23
CA SER A 107 -4.47 0.76 -14.26
C SER A 107 -5.22 0.67 -12.93
N GLU A 108 -6.13 1.61 -12.66
CA GLU A 108 -6.97 1.55 -11.47
C GLU A 108 -7.72 0.21 -11.37
N ASP A 109 -8.22 -0.30 -12.50
CA ASP A 109 -8.94 -1.58 -12.55
C ASP A 109 -8.02 -2.73 -12.15
N GLN A 110 -6.78 -2.77 -12.64
CA GLN A 110 -5.79 -3.78 -12.27
C GLN A 110 -5.37 -3.70 -10.80
N GLU A 111 -5.32 -2.48 -10.22
CA GLU A 111 -5.07 -2.33 -8.79
C GLU A 111 -6.21 -2.91 -7.94
N LEU A 112 -7.46 -2.68 -8.35
CA LEU A 112 -8.64 -3.24 -7.69
C LEU A 112 -8.73 -4.75 -7.87
N GLU A 113 -8.39 -5.28 -9.05
CA GLU A 113 -8.27 -6.73 -9.28
C GLU A 113 -7.23 -7.36 -8.35
N GLN A 114 -6.05 -6.74 -8.20
CA GLN A 114 -5.04 -7.23 -7.26
C GLN A 114 -5.50 -7.22 -5.80
N LEU A 115 -6.35 -6.27 -5.43
CA LEU A 115 -6.95 -6.22 -4.10
C LEU A 115 -7.95 -7.36 -3.91
N VAL A 116 -8.82 -7.58 -4.88
CA VAL A 116 -9.81 -8.68 -4.88
C VAL A 116 -9.11 -10.04 -4.84
N ASP A 117 -8.02 -10.20 -5.59
CA ASP A 117 -7.15 -11.39 -5.61
C ASP A 117 -6.34 -11.59 -4.31
N GLY A 118 -6.37 -10.63 -3.39
CA GLY A 118 -5.61 -10.70 -2.14
C GLY A 118 -4.12 -10.37 -2.24
N LYS A 119 -3.64 -9.90 -3.40
CA LYS A 119 -2.24 -9.49 -3.59
C LYS A 119 -1.94 -8.18 -2.85
N ILE A 120 -2.90 -7.25 -2.83
CA ILE A 120 -2.85 -6.00 -2.05
C ILE A 120 -3.89 -6.09 -0.93
N CYS A 121 -3.52 -5.63 0.27
CA CYS A 121 -4.39 -5.75 1.44
C CYS A 121 -5.52 -4.71 1.52
N PHE A 122 -5.26 -3.48 1.10
CA PHE A 122 -6.27 -2.43 0.97
C PHE A 122 -5.79 -1.29 0.07
N LYS A 123 -6.74 -0.44 -0.37
CA LYS A 123 -6.49 0.80 -1.10
C LYS A 123 -7.29 1.94 -0.47
N VAL A 124 -6.69 3.11 -0.34
CA VAL A 124 -7.31 4.31 0.25
C VAL A 124 -7.65 5.30 -0.85
N TYR A 125 -8.85 5.86 -0.79
CA TYR A 125 -9.33 6.92 -1.66
C TYR A 125 -9.62 8.16 -0.80
N PRO A 126 -8.65 9.08 -0.66
CA PRO A 126 -8.78 10.25 0.19
C PRO A 126 -9.46 11.40 -0.54
N PHE A 127 -10.79 11.35 -0.68
CA PHE A 127 -11.55 12.44 -1.29
C PHE A 127 -11.77 13.64 -0.36
N SER A 128 -11.47 13.48 0.93
CA SER A 128 -11.50 14.61 1.86
C SER A 128 -10.36 15.57 1.56
N SER A 129 -10.69 16.85 1.40
CA SER A 129 -9.73 17.94 1.27
C SER A 129 -9.07 18.32 2.60
N GLU A 130 -9.57 17.79 3.71
CA GLU A 130 -8.93 17.94 5.01
C GLU A 130 -7.64 17.12 5.00
N THR A 131 -6.54 17.81 4.75
CA THR A 131 -5.23 17.38 5.20
C THR A 131 -5.32 17.33 6.72
N CYS A 132 -5.65 16.16 7.25
CA CYS A 132 -5.46 15.90 8.67
C CYS A 132 -3.96 16.00 8.93
N THR A 133 -3.53 17.20 9.28
CA THR A 133 -2.23 17.53 9.86
C THR A 133 -2.08 16.92 11.26
N SER A 134 -3.09 16.18 11.73
CA SER A 134 -3.01 15.46 12.98
C SER A 134 -1.98 14.35 12.86
N THR A 135 -1.08 14.32 13.83
CA THR A 135 -0.25 13.18 14.21
C THR A 135 -1.08 11.97 14.67
N ALA A 136 -2.35 11.90 14.27
CA ALA A 136 -3.29 10.91 14.74
C ALA A 136 -2.97 9.56 14.12
N GLU A 137 -2.32 8.73 14.92
CA GLU A 137 -2.02 7.33 14.60
C GLU A 137 -3.31 6.50 14.40
N ARG A 138 -4.45 6.98 14.91
CA ARG A 138 -5.72 6.25 14.97
C ARG A 138 -6.67 6.61 13.83
N LYS A 139 -7.12 5.60 13.07
CA LYS A 139 -8.27 5.71 12.14
C LYS A 139 -9.58 5.46 12.90
N ILE A 140 -10.64 6.13 12.50
CA ILE A 140 -12.01 5.88 12.96
C ILE A 140 -12.77 5.34 11.75
N ILE A 141 -13.08 4.05 11.77
CA ILE A 141 -13.50 3.30 10.59
C ILE A 141 -14.96 2.90 10.74
N LEU A 142 -15.83 3.43 9.88
CA LEU A 142 -17.19 2.92 9.71
C LEU A 142 -17.20 1.92 8.54
N SER A 143 -17.29 0.64 8.86
CA SER A 143 -17.37 -0.45 7.88
C SER A 143 -18.80 -0.68 7.40
N GLY A 144 -19.02 -0.80 6.09
CA GLY A 144 -20.35 -1.03 5.54
C GLY A 144 -20.35 -1.41 4.06
N SER A 145 -21.51 -1.89 3.58
CA SER A 145 -21.69 -2.16 2.14
C SER A 145 -21.93 -0.88 1.34
N PHE A 146 -22.50 0.15 1.99
CA PHE A 146 -22.85 1.47 1.44
C PHE A 146 -23.52 1.37 0.08
N ASN A 147 -24.65 0.67 0.04
CA ASN A 147 -25.42 0.44 -1.18
C ASN A 147 -26.89 0.88 -0.98
N PRO A 148 -27.19 2.19 -0.90
CA PRO A 148 -26.29 3.34 -1.08
C PRO A 148 -25.78 3.97 0.24
N LEU A 149 -24.81 4.88 0.13
CA LEU A 149 -24.44 5.83 1.17
C LEU A 149 -25.60 6.82 1.42
N HIS A 150 -25.82 7.19 2.69
CA HIS A 150 -26.92 8.07 3.09
C HIS A 150 -26.56 8.82 4.38
N ASP A 151 -27.34 9.84 4.74
CA ASP A 151 -27.06 10.75 5.86
C ASP A 151 -26.84 10.06 7.21
N GLY A 152 -27.57 8.96 7.47
CA GLY A 152 -27.36 8.14 8.67
C GLY A 152 -25.91 7.66 8.81
N HIS A 153 -25.27 7.22 7.72
CA HIS A 153 -23.86 6.79 7.74
C HIS A 153 -22.92 7.97 8.01
N ILE A 154 -23.18 9.11 7.37
CA ILE A 154 -22.37 10.33 7.52
C ILE A 154 -22.42 10.82 8.97
N LYS A 155 -23.63 10.99 9.52
CA LYS A 155 -23.84 11.43 10.90
C LYS A 155 -23.24 10.46 11.91
N LEU A 156 -23.36 9.16 11.67
CA LEU A 156 -22.78 8.15 12.57
C LEU A 156 -21.25 8.28 12.65
N LEU A 157 -20.58 8.45 11.51
CA LEU A 157 -19.13 8.65 11.50
C LEU A 157 -18.73 10.01 12.12
N GLU A 158 -19.49 11.07 11.86
CA GLU A 158 -19.25 12.40 12.45
C GLU A 158 -19.38 12.39 13.97
N VAL A 159 -20.42 11.75 14.50
CA VAL A 159 -20.61 11.57 15.95
C VAL A 159 -19.49 10.70 16.54
N ALA A 160 -19.14 9.58 15.91
CA ALA A 160 -18.04 8.76 16.38
C ALA A 160 -16.70 9.53 16.39
N THR A 161 -16.50 10.40 15.40
CA THR A 161 -15.31 11.26 15.31
C THR A 161 -15.25 12.27 16.44
N SER A 162 -16.37 12.93 16.76
CA SER A 162 -16.41 13.87 17.89
C SER A 162 -16.17 13.19 19.25
N PHE A 163 -16.57 11.92 19.41
CA PHE A 163 -16.29 11.13 20.61
C PHE A 163 -14.84 10.62 20.69
N CYS A 164 -14.28 10.16 19.58
CA CYS A 164 -12.94 9.56 19.54
C CYS A 164 -11.79 10.59 19.38
N GLY A 165 -12.11 11.89 19.34
CA GLY A 165 -11.14 12.98 19.30
C GLY A 165 -10.44 13.11 17.94
N SER A 166 -9.12 13.26 17.93
CA SER A 166 -8.33 13.62 16.75
C SER A 166 -8.17 12.51 15.69
N GLY A 167 -8.95 11.43 15.73
CA GLY A 167 -8.79 10.29 14.81
C GLY A 167 -9.18 10.62 13.37
N TYR A 168 -8.55 9.95 12.41
CA TYR A 168 -8.81 10.16 10.98
C TYR A 168 -10.09 9.41 10.54
N PRO A 169 -11.17 10.10 10.16
CA PRO A 169 -12.43 9.45 9.80
C PRO A 169 -12.38 8.80 8.42
N CYS A 170 -12.73 7.51 8.36
CA CYS A 170 -12.79 6.74 7.13
C CYS A 170 -14.05 5.89 7.07
N PHE A 171 -14.60 5.77 5.87
CA PHE A 171 -15.48 4.65 5.53
C PHE A 171 -14.64 3.45 5.08
N GLU A 172 -15.16 2.24 5.23
CA GLU A 172 -14.52 1.03 4.72
C GLU A 172 -15.52 0.10 4.03
N ILE A 173 -15.16 -0.36 2.84
CA ILE A 173 -15.87 -1.39 2.08
C ILE A 173 -14.94 -2.59 1.94
N SER A 174 -15.44 -3.76 2.35
CA SER A 174 -14.76 -5.01 2.03
C SER A 174 -15.14 -5.48 0.63
N ALA A 175 -14.14 -5.61 -0.24
CA ALA A 175 -14.29 -6.19 -1.57
C ALA A 175 -14.63 -7.69 -1.52
N VAL A 176 -14.15 -8.39 -0.49
CA VAL A 176 -14.47 -9.80 -0.23
C VAL A 176 -15.49 -9.88 0.90
N ASN A 177 -16.56 -10.65 0.70
CA ASN A 177 -17.59 -10.87 1.71
C ASN A 177 -17.50 -12.31 2.23
N ALA A 178 -17.91 -12.54 3.48
CA ALA A 178 -17.93 -13.91 4.04
C ALA A 178 -18.99 -14.79 3.36
N ASP A 179 -20.18 -14.22 3.13
CA ASP A 179 -21.36 -14.97 2.68
C ASP A 179 -21.77 -14.69 1.23
N LYS A 180 -20.98 -13.88 0.51
CA LYS A 180 -21.28 -13.41 -0.86
C LYS A 180 -20.04 -13.47 -1.73
N PRO A 181 -20.20 -13.61 -3.06
CA PRO A 181 -19.06 -13.50 -3.96
C PRO A 181 -18.36 -12.14 -3.77
N PRO A 182 -17.04 -12.08 -4.08
CA PRO A 182 -16.32 -10.80 -4.11
C PRO A 182 -17.02 -9.80 -5.05
N LEU A 183 -16.94 -8.53 -4.71
CA LEU A 183 -17.44 -7.45 -5.55
C LEU A 183 -16.65 -7.40 -6.85
N SER A 184 -17.33 -7.14 -7.97
CA SER A 184 -16.65 -6.82 -9.21
C SER A 184 -15.97 -5.45 -9.11
N VAL A 185 -14.94 -5.23 -9.93
CA VAL A 185 -14.27 -3.92 -10.06
C VAL A 185 -15.28 -2.81 -10.36
N SER A 186 -16.24 -3.06 -11.26
CA SER A 186 -17.30 -2.10 -11.59
C SER A 186 -18.16 -1.72 -10.38
N GLN A 187 -18.58 -2.70 -9.56
CA GLN A 187 -19.36 -2.46 -8.35
C GLN A 187 -18.56 -1.66 -7.32
N ILE A 188 -17.27 -1.96 -7.15
CA ILE A 188 -16.38 -1.21 -6.25
C ILE A 188 -16.32 0.25 -6.71
N LYS A 189 -16.05 0.50 -7.99
CA LYS A 189 -15.97 1.85 -8.55
C LYS A 189 -17.28 2.63 -8.41
N ASP A 190 -18.42 2.00 -8.66
CA ASP A 190 -19.72 2.65 -8.49
C ASP A 190 -19.97 3.06 -7.04
N ARG A 191 -19.56 2.21 -6.08
CA ARG A 191 -19.61 2.55 -4.65
C ARG A 191 -18.57 3.57 -4.22
N ILE A 192 -17.45 3.72 -4.93
CA ILE A 192 -16.45 4.77 -4.65
C ILE A 192 -16.98 6.15 -5.04
N LYS A 193 -17.67 6.28 -6.19
CA LYS A 193 -18.18 7.55 -6.72
C LYS A 193 -19.06 8.34 -5.74
N GLN A 194 -19.82 7.66 -4.88
CA GLN A 194 -20.63 8.33 -3.86
C GLN A 194 -19.79 8.99 -2.76
N PHE A 195 -18.62 8.43 -2.42
CA PHE A 195 -17.70 9.04 -1.46
C PHE A 195 -16.94 10.21 -2.06
N GLU A 196 -16.60 10.11 -3.35
CA GLU A 196 -16.05 11.23 -4.11
C GLU A 196 -17.02 12.42 -4.11
N LYS A 197 -18.30 12.18 -4.44
CA LYS A 197 -19.34 13.21 -4.40
C LYS A 197 -19.55 13.80 -2.99
N ALA A 198 -19.39 12.98 -1.96
CA ALA A 198 -19.56 13.40 -0.57
C ALA A 198 -18.28 14.03 0.04
N GLY A 199 -17.14 14.01 -0.68
CA GLY A 199 -15.85 14.48 -0.16
C GLY A 199 -15.37 13.69 1.07
N LYS A 200 -15.63 12.37 1.11
CA LYS A 200 -15.28 11.52 2.27
C LYS A 200 -14.25 10.47 1.90
N THR A 201 -13.33 10.18 2.81
CA THR A 201 -12.32 9.12 2.59
C THR A 201 -12.94 7.74 2.69
N VAL A 202 -12.65 6.87 1.72
CA VAL A 202 -13.06 5.46 1.74
C VAL A 202 -11.86 4.53 1.57
N ILE A 203 -11.83 3.46 2.36
CA ILE A 203 -10.88 2.37 2.26
C ILE A 203 -11.58 1.19 1.61
N ILE A 204 -10.99 0.64 0.55
CA ILE A 204 -11.38 -0.66 0.02
C ILE A 204 -10.44 -1.69 0.63
N SER A 205 -10.95 -2.67 1.36
CA SER A 205 -10.16 -3.74 1.97
C SER A 205 -10.56 -5.10 1.40
N ASN A 206 -9.76 -6.14 1.65
CA ASN A 206 -10.10 -7.51 1.31
C ASN A 206 -10.47 -8.38 2.52
N GLN A 207 -10.82 -7.74 3.65
CA GLN A 207 -11.05 -8.43 4.92
C GLN A 207 -12.53 -8.42 5.33
N PRO A 208 -13.25 -9.56 5.27
CA PRO A 208 -14.67 -9.59 5.59
C PRO A 208 -15.00 -9.44 7.08
N TYR A 209 -14.10 -9.90 7.97
CA TYR A 209 -14.36 -9.98 9.41
C TYR A 209 -13.71 -8.83 10.19
N PHE A 210 -14.41 -8.31 11.21
CA PHE A 210 -13.91 -7.22 12.05
C PHE A 210 -12.57 -7.54 12.74
N TYR A 211 -12.35 -8.77 13.22
CA TYR A 211 -11.07 -9.13 13.84
C TYR A 211 -9.90 -9.03 12.85
N LYS A 212 -10.09 -9.45 11.59
CA LYS A 212 -9.06 -9.30 10.54
C LYS A 212 -8.87 -7.84 10.13
N LYS A 213 -9.94 -7.04 10.13
CA LYS A 213 -9.83 -5.60 9.92
C LYS A 213 -9.03 -4.93 11.05
N ALA A 214 -9.18 -5.37 12.30
CA ALA A 214 -8.39 -4.85 13.42
C ALA A 214 -6.90 -5.21 13.29
N GLU A 215 -6.56 -6.40 12.79
CA GLU A 215 -5.17 -6.76 12.42
C GLU A 215 -4.63 -5.92 11.25
N LEU A 216 -5.50 -5.52 10.33
CA LEU A 216 -5.14 -4.71 9.17
C LEU A 216 -4.97 -3.23 9.52
N PHE A 217 -5.76 -2.74 10.46
CA PHE A 217 -5.80 -1.35 10.92
C PHE A 217 -5.50 -1.27 12.43
N PRO A 218 -4.27 -1.59 12.86
CA PRO A 218 -3.91 -1.56 14.27
C PRO A 218 -4.11 -0.17 14.86
N GLY A 219 -4.52 -0.11 16.14
CA GLY A 219 -4.76 1.15 16.86
C GLY A 219 -6.01 1.92 16.45
N SER A 220 -6.79 1.41 15.49
CA SER A 220 -8.00 2.04 14.95
C SER A 220 -9.25 1.72 15.77
N ALA A 221 -10.24 2.61 15.74
CA ALA A 221 -11.56 2.38 16.32
C ALA A 221 -12.56 2.01 15.22
N PHE A 222 -13.35 0.95 15.43
CA PHE A 222 -14.41 0.55 14.49
C PHE A 222 -15.76 1.03 14.99
N VAL A 223 -16.46 1.76 14.12
CA VAL A 223 -17.81 2.24 14.36
C VAL A 223 -18.77 1.19 13.83
N ILE A 224 -19.67 0.72 14.70
CA ILE A 224 -20.69 -0.27 14.38
C ILE A 224 -22.06 0.27 14.75
N GLY A 225 -23.03 0.11 13.86
CA GLY A 225 -24.43 0.46 14.14
C GLY A 225 -25.05 -0.52 15.14
N ALA A 226 -26.13 -0.09 15.80
CA ALA A 226 -26.83 -0.90 16.81
C ALA A 226 -27.29 -2.27 16.26
N ASP A 227 -27.77 -2.31 15.01
CA ASP A 227 -28.17 -3.56 14.36
C ASP A 227 -27.00 -4.54 14.20
N THR A 228 -25.79 -4.03 13.96
CA THR A 228 -24.58 -4.85 13.84
C THR A 228 -24.11 -5.33 15.21
N VAL A 229 -24.20 -4.48 16.25
CA VAL A 229 -23.93 -4.86 17.64
C VAL A 229 -24.84 -6.02 18.06
N ALA A 230 -26.14 -5.94 17.76
CA ALA A 230 -27.09 -6.99 18.09
C ALA A 230 -26.71 -8.34 17.44
N ARG A 231 -26.23 -8.33 16.19
CA ARG A 231 -25.74 -9.54 15.50
C ARG A 231 -24.42 -10.08 16.06
N LEU A 232 -23.55 -9.20 16.59
CA LEU A 232 -22.28 -9.61 17.19
C LEU A 232 -22.46 -10.22 18.59
N ILE A 233 -23.44 -9.75 19.34
CA ILE A 233 -23.70 -10.20 20.72
C ILE A 233 -24.66 -11.39 20.74
N ASN A 234 -25.64 -11.44 19.84
CA ASN A 234 -26.53 -12.59 19.69
C ASN A 234 -25.86 -13.67 18.83
N CYS A 235 -24.85 -14.35 19.40
CA CYS A 235 -24.46 -15.67 18.96
C CYS A 235 -25.54 -16.66 19.44
N ALA A 236 -26.58 -16.86 18.63
CA ALA A 236 -27.54 -17.95 18.77
C ALA A 236 -27.29 -18.99 17.68
#